data_AF-A0A954YY96-F1
#
_entry.id   AF-A0A954YY96-F1
#
_cell.length_a   1.000
_cell.length_b   1.000
_cell.length_c   1.000
_cell.angle_alpha   90.00
_cell.angle_beta   90.00
_cell.angle_gamma   90.00
#
_symmetry.space_group_name_H-M   'P 1'
#
loop_
_entity.id
_entity.type
_entity.pdbx_description
1 polymer ?
#
loop_
_entity_poly.entity_id
_entity_poly.type
_entity_poly.pdbx_seq_one_letter_code
_entity_poly.pdbx_strand_id
1 'polypeptide(L)'
;APPNFSAPNHKGAIGVTPDSVEGVDVVVPVYQFSETYVFASSAVDGAYKAALFYLTGRVNDDTFRDFAAGEVLFLGAGGSKRGDGLWEIQFRFAASPNATGLVIGDITGVNKKGWEYLWVRYKDEVDGTAKGIVKTPEAAYVEQVYYEGDFDGLGIGS
;
A
#
# COMPACT_ATOMS: atom_id res chain seq x y z
N ALA A 1 -33.74 0.36 15.80
CA ALA A 1 -34.51 1.59 15.55
C ALA A 1 -35.80 1.56 16.37
N PRO A 2 -36.38 2.72 16.76
CA PRO A 2 -37.69 2.76 17.40
C PRO A 2 -38.73 1.98 16.58
N PRO A 3 -39.84 1.51 17.20
CA PRO A 3 -40.90 0.84 16.47
C PRO A 3 -41.39 1.70 15.28
N ASN A 4 -41.50 1.10 14.10
CA ASN A 4 -41.84 1.73 12.81
C ASN A 4 -40.75 2.61 12.15
N PHE A 5 -39.50 2.53 12.60
CA PHE A 5 -38.35 3.14 11.93
C PHE A 5 -37.39 2.07 11.42
N SER A 6 -36.84 2.28 10.23
CA SER A 6 -35.73 1.47 9.69
C SER A 6 -34.40 2.14 10.04
N ALA A 7 -33.34 1.36 10.20
CA ALA A 7 -32.01 1.92 10.38
C ALA A 7 -31.56 2.55 9.03
N PRO A 8 -31.02 3.77 9.03
CA PRO A 8 -30.55 4.38 7.80
C PRO A 8 -29.41 3.58 7.18
N ASN A 9 -29.40 3.48 5.84
CA ASN A 9 -28.36 2.74 5.12
C ASN A 9 -27.22 3.68 4.69
N HIS A 10 -26.11 3.64 5.41
CA HIS A 10 -24.91 4.41 5.11
C HIS A 10 -23.98 3.79 4.06
N LYS A 11 -24.44 2.76 3.34
CA LYS A 11 -23.73 2.15 2.20
C LYS A 11 -22.31 1.71 2.55
N GLY A 12 -22.14 1.14 3.74
CA GLY A 12 -20.85 0.63 4.22
C GLY A 12 -19.94 1.68 4.86
N ALA A 13 -20.37 2.94 4.99
CA ALA A 13 -19.65 3.92 5.81
C ALA A 13 -19.66 3.48 7.28
N ILE A 14 -18.50 3.58 7.94
CA ILE A 14 -18.28 3.14 9.33
C ILE A 14 -18.03 4.38 10.21
N GLY A 15 -18.62 4.42 11.40
CA GLY A 15 -18.44 5.54 12.33
C GLY A 15 -19.07 6.85 11.83
N VAL A 16 -20.28 6.78 11.27
CA VAL A 16 -20.97 7.97 10.75
C VAL A 16 -21.46 8.85 11.89
N THR A 17 -21.11 10.14 11.83
CA THR A 17 -21.60 11.20 12.72
C THR A 17 -22.42 12.21 11.89
N PRO A 18 -23.11 13.18 12.52
CA PRO A 18 -23.85 14.21 11.78
C PRO A 18 -22.97 14.97 10.78
N ASP A 19 -21.71 15.22 11.16
CA ASP A 19 -20.80 16.09 10.40
C ASP A 19 -19.72 15.31 9.63
N SER A 20 -19.43 14.05 9.98
CA SER A 20 -18.31 13.30 9.40
C SER A 20 -18.54 11.77 9.30
N VAL A 21 -17.59 11.08 8.67
CA VAL A 21 -17.44 9.62 8.70
C VAL A 21 -16.06 9.32 9.25
N GLU A 22 -15.99 8.68 10.42
CA GLU A 22 -14.73 8.45 11.14
C GLU A 22 -13.92 7.28 10.55
N GLY A 23 -14.60 6.26 10.03
CA GLY A 23 -13.96 5.03 9.59
C GLY A 23 -13.47 4.16 10.75
N VAL A 24 -12.67 3.14 10.40
CA VAL A 24 -11.97 2.29 11.37
C VAL A 24 -10.70 1.75 10.72
N ASP A 25 -9.65 1.61 11.51
CA ASP A 25 -8.43 0.95 11.08
C ASP A 25 -8.64 -0.57 10.99
N VAL A 26 -8.30 -1.14 9.84
CA VAL A 26 -8.29 -2.59 9.63
C VAL A 26 -6.86 -2.99 9.31
N VAL A 27 -6.45 -4.17 9.78
CA VAL A 27 -5.15 -4.73 9.44
C VAL A 27 -5.08 -4.97 7.93
N VAL A 28 -4.23 -4.20 7.25
CA VAL A 28 -3.84 -4.47 5.86
C VAL A 28 -2.74 -5.54 5.89
N PRO A 29 -2.87 -6.65 5.14
CA PRO A 29 -1.83 -7.67 5.09
C PRO A 29 -0.51 -7.07 4.59
N VAL A 30 0.51 -7.12 5.44
CA VAL A 30 1.88 -6.74 5.11
C VAL A 30 2.81 -7.89 5.51
N TYR A 31 3.52 -8.44 4.54
CA TYR A 31 4.55 -9.45 4.77
C TYR A 31 5.92 -8.76 4.76
N GLN A 32 6.59 -8.72 5.91
CA GLN A 32 7.94 -8.16 6.02
C GLN A 32 8.98 -9.27 5.91
N PHE A 33 10.00 -9.04 5.09
CA PHE A 33 11.10 -9.99 4.93
C PHE A 33 12.43 -9.26 4.72
N SER A 34 13.51 -9.99 4.96
CA SER A 34 14.87 -9.49 4.76
C SER A 34 15.75 -10.55 4.12
N GLU A 35 16.63 -10.13 3.22
CA GLU A 35 17.60 -11.00 2.56
C GLU A 35 19.00 -10.45 2.79
N THR A 36 19.97 -11.33 3.04
CA THR A 36 21.37 -10.95 3.22
C THR A 36 22.21 -11.54 2.11
N TYR A 37 22.97 -10.68 1.42
CA TYR A 37 23.85 -11.07 0.33
C TYR A 37 25.30 -10.66 0.60
N VAL A 38 26.22 -11.43 0.03
CA VAL A 38 27.65 -11.16 0.09
C VAL A 38 28.13 -10.66 -1.27
N PHE A 39 28.78 -9.51 -1.30
CA PHE A 39 29.28 -8.88 -2.52
C PHE A 39 30.80 -8.71 -2.49
N ALA A 40 31.43 -8.83 -3.66
CA ALA A 40 32.82 -8.43 -3.84
C ALA A 40 32.96 -6.92 -3.58
N SER A 41 34.10 -6.48 -3.03
CA SER A 41 34.34 -5.05 -2.79
C SER A 41 34.31 -4.19 -4.05
N SER A 42 34.56 -4.78 -5.23
CA SER A 42 34.47 -4.10 -6.52
C SER A 42 33.02 -3.88 -6.99
N ALA A 43 32.05 -4.66 -6.49
CA ALA A 43 30.64 -4.50 -6.82
C ALA A 43 29.96 -3.41 -5.97
N VAL A 44 30.49 -3.13 -4.77
CA VAL A 44 29.93 -2.11 -3.85
C VAL A 44 30.61 -0.75 -4.05
N ASP A 45 30.44 -0.20 -5.25
CA ASP A 45 30.98 1.11 -5.63
C ASP A 45 30.01 2.26 -5.31
N GLY A 46 30.35 3.48 -5.76
CA GLY A 46 29.53 4.66 -5.54
C GLY A 46 28.19 4.63 -6.31
N ALA A 47 28.18 4.04 -7.51
CA ALA A 47 26.98 3.95 -8.33
C ALA A 47 25.99 2.96 -7.72
N TYR A 48 26.46 1.81 -7.23
CA TYR A 48 25.64 0.84 -6.54
C TYR A 48 25.02 1.41 -5.26
N LYS A 49 25.80 2.12 -4.44
CA LYS A 49 25.27 2.81 -3.25
C LYS A 49 24.20 3.85 -3.61
N ALA A 50 24.39 4.57 -4.71
CA ALA A 50 23.40 5.52 -5.20
C ALA A 50 22.12 4.80 -5.68
N ALA A 51 22.23 3.65 -6.35
CA ALA A 51 21.07 2.85 -6.76
C ALA A 51 20.25 2.40 -5.55
N LEU A 52 20.90 1.85 -4.51
CA LEU A 52 20.23 1.48 -3.25
C LEU A 52 19.54 2.69 -2.60
N PHE A 53 20.19 3.86 -2.61
CA PHE A 53 19.60 5.09 -2.11
C PHE A 53 18.35 5.52 -2.90
N TYR A 54 18.40 5.53 -4.23
CA TYR A 54 17.29 5.96 -5.08
C TYR A 54 16.11 4.99 -5.11
N LEU A 55 16.36 3.69 -4.94
CA LEU A 55 15.33 2.66 -4.88
C LEU A 55 14.68 2.56 -3.50
N THR A 56 15.34 3.05 -2.43
CA THR A 56 14.73 3.05 -1.10
C THR A 56 13.45 3.88 -1.11
N GLY A 57 12.35 3.29 -0.66
CA GLY A 57 11.02 3.91 -0.73
C GLY A 57 10.34 3.80 -2.11
N ARG A 58 10.83 2.93 -3.00
CA ARG A 58 10.16 2.56 -4.25
C ARG A 58 9.50 1.20 -4.13
N VAL A 59 8.47 0.99 -4.94
CA VAL A 59 7.88 -0.33 -5.17
C VAL A 59 8.42 -0.96 -6.44
N ASN A 60 8.43 -2.28 -6.52
CA ASN A 60 8.84 -3.00 -7.72
C ASN A 60 7.97 -2.63 -8.93
N ASP A 61 8.59 -2.34 -10.07
CA ASP A 61 7.92 -2.07 -11.34
C ASP A 61 7.62 -3.34 -12.18
N ASP A 62 8.32 -4.44 -11.90
CA ASP A 62 8.07 -5.79 -12.42
C ASP A 62 7.99 -6.82 -11.28
N THR A 63 7.78 -8.09 -11.60
CA THR A 63 7.73 -9.21 -10.66
C THR A 63 9.01 -9.29 -9.84
N PHE A 64 8.87 -9.38 -8.51
CA PHE A 64 10.01 -9.50 -7.61
C PHE A 64 9.65 -10.49 -6.49
N ARG A 65 10.46 -11.55 -6.32
CA ARG A 65 10.25 -12.61 -5.31
C ARG A 65 8.85 -13.21 -5.36
N ASP A 66 8.40 -13.52 -6.57
CA ASP A 66 7.06 -14.06 -6.88
C ASP A 66 5.88 -13.13 -6.56
N PHE A 67 6.13 -11.87 -6.19
CA PHE A 67 5.12 -10.83 -6.03
C PHE A 67 4.97 -10.01 -7.31
N ALA A 68 3.74 -9.60 -7.62
CA ALA A 68 3.45 -8.82 -8.81
C ALA A 68 4.01 -7.39 -8.71
N ALA A 69 4.11 -6.71 -9.86
CA ALA A 69 4.47 -5.29 -9.90
C ALA A 69 3.59 -4.45 -8.95
N GLY A 70 4.22 -3.58 -8.18
CA GLY A 70 3.57 -2.70 -7.20
C GLY A 70 3.30 -3.31 -5.83
N GLU A 71 3.67 -4.58 -5.59
CA GLU A 71 3.40 -5.27 -4.33
C GLU A 71 4.54 -5.17 -3.31
N VAL A 72 5.80 -4.99 -3.73
CA VAL A 72 6.98 -5.03 -2.87
C VAL A 72 7.59 -3.64 -2.73
N LEU A 73 7.56 -3.09 -1.51
CA LEU A 73 8.25 -1.87 -1.11
C LEU A 73 9.66 -2.19 -0.62
N PHE A 74 10.67 -1.54 -1.20
CA PHE A 74 12.04 -1.59 -0.69
C PHE A 74 12.23 -0.62 0.47
N LEU A 75 12.43 -1.16 1.67
CA LEU A 75 12.63 -0.40 2.91
C LEU A 75 14.08 0.07 3.10
N GLY A 76 14.98 -0.37 2.22
CA GLY A 76 16.38 0.01 2.21
C GLY A 76 17.33 -1.15 2.51
N ALA A 77 18.62 -0.88 2.36
CA ALA A 77 19.70 -1.83 2.59
C ALA A 77 20.77 -1.24 3.51
N GLY A 78 21.41 -2.09 4.29
CA GLY A 78 22.51 -1.71 5.18
C GLY A 78 23.46 -2.88 5.39
N GLY A 79 24.75 -2.57 5.52
CA GLY A 79 25.77 -3.60 5.59
C GLY A 79 27.16 -3.05 5.91
N SER A 80 28.11 -3.95 6.08
CA SER A 80 29.51 -3.61 6.36
C SER A 80 30.48 -4.54 5.63
N LYS A 81 31.72 -4.08 5.50
CA LYS A 81 32.82 -4.88 4.97
C LYS A 81 33.37 -5.79 6.07
N ARG A 82 33.45 -7.09 5.79
CA ARG A 82 33.98 -8.12 6.68
C ARG A 82 35.52 -8.15 6.65
N GLY A 83 36.11 -8.95 7.54
CA GLY A 83 37.57 -9.10 7.65
C GLY A 83 38.23 -9.73 6.42
N ASP A 84 37.48 -10.48 5.61
CA ASP A 84 37.93 -11.06 4.33
C ASP A 84 37.85 -10.07 3.15
N GLY A 85 37.37 -8.85 3.39
CA GLY A 85 37.23 -7.80 2.38
C GLY A 85 35.97 -7.92 1.51
N LEU A 86 35.04 -8.84 1.82
CA LEU A 86 33.72 -8.89 1.19
C LEU A 86 32.72 -8.02 1.95
N TRP A 87 31.70 -7.52 1.26
CA TRP A 87 30.59 -6.81 1.88
C TRP A 87 29.47 -7.79 2.20
N GLU A 88 28.89 -7.67 3.38
CA GLU A 88 27.65 -8.35 3.74
C GLU A 88 26.57 -7.29 3.90
N ILE A 89 25.54 -7.35 3.06
CA ILE A 89 24.47 -6.34 2.96
C ILE A 89 23.13 -7.02 3.19
N GLN A 90 22.38 -6.50 4.16
CA GLN A 90 21.01 -6.89 4.43
C GLN A 90 20.04 -5.91 3.76
N PHE A 91 19.10 -6.45 3.02
CA PHE A 91 17.99 -5.76 2.36
C PHE A 91 16.71 -6.00 3.15
N ARG A 92 15.84 -5.00 3.21
CA ARG A 92 14.56 -5.10 3.91
C ARG A 92 13.44 -4.73 2.96
N PHE A 93 12.38 -5.53 2.99
CA PHE A 93 11.23 -5.37 2.11
C PHE A 93 9.94 -5.53 2.90
N ALA A 94 8.88 -4.95 2.35
CA ALA A 94 7.52 -5.24 2.76
C ALA A 94 6.67 -5.52 1.52
N ALA A 95 5.93 -6.62 1.53
CA ALA A 95 4.99 -6.96 0.47
C ALA A 95 3.54 -6.72 0.93
N SER A 96 2.72 -6.12 0.07
CA SER A 96 1.29 -5.97 0.28
C SER A 96 0.56 -6.27 -1.04
N PRO A 97 -0.49 -7.10 -1.03
CA PRO A 97 -1.13 -7.56 -2.25
C PRO A 97 -1.86 -6.42 -2.98
N ASN A 98 -1.82 -6.46 -4.30
CA ASN A 98 -2.68 -5.64 -5.14
C ASN A 98 -4.14 -6.10 -4.98
N ALA A 99 -5.07 -5.15 -5.04
CA ALA A 99 -6.50 -5.40 -4.91
C ALA A 99 -7.24 -4.90 -6.16
N THR A 100 -8.13 -5.74 -6.68
CA THR A 100 -8.97 -5.41 -7.83
C THR A 100 -10.44 -5.65 -7.53
N GLY A 101 -11.32 -4.87 -8.15
CA GLY A 101 -12.76 -5.07 -8.01
C GLY A 101 -13.30 -4.75 -6.61
N LEU A 102 -12.62 -3.87 -5.86
CA LEU A 102 -13.11 -3.40 -4.57
C LEU A 102 -14.45 -2.66 -4.75
N VAL A 103 -15.32 -2.81 -3.75
CA VAL A 103 -16.66 -2.20 -3.71
C VAL A 103 -16.78 -1.33 -2.47
N ILE A 104 -17.22 -0.08 -2.65
CA ILE A 104 -17.38 0.93 -1.60
C ILE A 104 -18.78 1.52 -1.77
N GLY A 105 -19.73 0.99 -1.00
CA GLY A 105 -21.15 1.29 -1.22
C GLY A 105 -21.57 0.86 -2.63
N ASP A 106 -22.02 1.81 -3.43
CA ASP A 106 -22.43 1.57 -4.82
C ASP A 106 -21.28 1.81 -5.84
N ILE A 107 -20.11 2.28 -5.37
CA ILE A 107 -18.90 2.43 -6.19
C ILE A 107 -18.27 1.05 -6.35
N THR A 108 -18.22 0.53 -7.58
CA THR A 108 -17.70 -0.80 -7.89
C THR A 108 -16.47 -0.72 -8.80
N GLY A 109 -15.68 -1.78 -8.85
CA GLY A 109 -14.54 -1.88 -9.77
C GLY A 109 -13.33 -1.06 -9.37
N VAL A 110 -13.20 -0.69 -8.09
CA VAL A 110 -12.03 0.07 -7.61
C VAL A 110 -10.82 -0.85 -7.58
N ASN A 111 -9.75 -0.46 -8.27
CA ASN A 111 -8.47 -1.17 -8.29
C ASN A 111 -7.43 -0.34 -7.57
N LYS A 112 -6.55 -0.99 -6.80
CA LYS A 112 -5.54 -0.34 -5.98
C LYS A 112 -4.35 -1.27 -5.82
N LYS A 113 -3.13 -0.79 -6.07
CA LYS A 113 -1.90 -1.51 -5.76
C LYS A 113 -1.65 -1.58 -4.26
N GLY A 114 -0.84 -2.54 -3.80
CA GLY A 114 -0.59 -2.78 -2.38
C GLY A 114 -0.25 -1.51 -1.59
N TRP A 115 0.61 -0.67 -2.17
CA TRP A 115 1.15 0.53 -1.53
C TRP A 115 0.53 1.86 -1.98
N GLU A 116 -0.52 1.85 -2.79
CA GLU A 116 -1.28 3.07 -3.08
C GLU A 116 -2.13 3.49 -1.86
N TYR A 117 -2.63 4.73 -1.86
CA TYR A 117 -3.52 5.23 -0.81
C TYR A 117 -4.92 5.39 -1.36
N LEU A 118 -5.89 4.69 -0.76
CA LEU A 118 -7.30 4.75 -1.15
C LEU A 118 -8.08 5.54 -0.10
N TRP A 119 -8.77 6.59 -0.53
CA TRP A 119 -9.65 7.38 0.33
C TRP A 119 -10.99 7.64 -0.34
N VAL A 120 -12.01 7.91 0.48
CA VAL A 120 -13.41 8.02 0.04
C VAL A 120 -13.95 9.38 0.42
N ARG A 121 -14.55 10.07 -0.55
CA ARG A 121 -15.34 11.28 -0.32
C ARG A 121 -16.80 10.88 -0.11
N TYR A 122 -17.45 11.48 0.88
CA TYR A 122 -18.85 11.22 1.22
C TYR A 122 -19.71 12.45 0.94
N LYS A 123 -21.00 12.21 0.67
CA LYS A 123 -22.03 13.24 0.50
C LYS A 123 -23.21 12.98 1.42
N ASP A 124 -24.01 14.02 1.64
CA ASP A 124 -25.31 13.90 2.30
C ASP A 124 -26.38 13.48 1.28
N GLU A 125 -27.23 12.54 1.67
CA GLU A 125 -28.31 11.99 0.86
C GLU A 125 -29.58 11.81 1.69
N VAL A 126 -30.75 12.06 1.10
CA VAL A 126 -32.03 11.89 1.81
C VAL A 126 -32.46 10.42 1.74
N ASP A 127 -32.53 9.77 2.89
CA ASP A 127 -33.11 8.45 3.03
C ASP A 127 -34.62 8.57 3.27
N GLY A 128 -35.41 8.29 2.23
CA GLY A 128 -36.87 8.31 2.29
C GLY A 128 -37.48 7.22 3.17
N THR A 129 -36.73 6.15 3.48
CA THR A 129 -37.17 5.01 4.29
C THR A 129 -36.91 5.27 5.78
N ALA A 130 -35.75 5.84 6.11
CA ALA A 130 -35.40 6.28 7.46
C ALA A 130 -35.92 7.69 7.80
N LYS A 131 -36.42 8.42 6.79
CA LYS A 131 -36.90 9.82 6.87
C LYS A 131 -35.85 10.77 7.47
N GLY A 132 -34.61 10.67 6.99
CA GLY A 132 -33.48 11.47 7.48
C GLY A 132 -32.39 11.69 6.45
N ILE A 133 -31.35 12.44 6.82
CA ILE A 133 -30.14 12.62 6.00
C ILE A 133 -29.12 11.56 6.40
N VAL A 134 -28.54 10.88 5.41
CA VAL A 134 -27.48 9.88 5.57
C VAL A 134 -26.23 10.32 4.82
N LYS A 135 -25.05 9.96 5.33
CA LYS A 135 -23.80 10.05 4.57
C LYS A 135 -23.58 8.80 3.73
N THR A 136 -23.35 8.97 2.43
CA THR A 136 -23.08 7.88 1.48
C THR A 136 -21.79 8.16 0.69
N PRO A 137 -21.03 7.13 0.28
CA PRO A 137 -19.87 7.31 -0.58
C PRO A 137 -20.25 8.01 -1.90
N GLU A 138 -19.52 9.06 -2.26
CA GLU A 138 -19.68 9.80 -3.50
C GLU A 138 -18.60 9.43 -4.52
N ALA A 139 -17.35 9.34 -4.06
CA ALA A 139 -16.21 9.03 -4.91
C ALA A 139 -15.11 8.31 -4.11
N ALA A 140 -14.36 7.45 -4.79
CA ALA A 140 -13.18 6.78 -4.27
C ALA A 140 -11.96 7.24 -5.08
N TYR A 141 -10.89 7.60 -4.39
CA TYR A 141 -9.65 8.13 -4.98
C TYR A 141 -8.50 7.22 -4.61
N VAL A 142 -7.72 6.82 -5.62
CA VAL A 142 -6.54 5.98 -5.47
C VAL A 142 -5.33 6.82 -5.84
N GLU A 143 -4.45 7.06 -4.87
CA GLU A 143 -3.30 7.93 -5.01
C GLU A 143 -2.00 7.12 -4.94
N GLN A 144 -1.10 7.41 -5.86
CA GLN A 144 0.25 6.88 -5.82
C GLN A 144 1.08 7.64 -4.78
N VAL A 145 1.41 6.98 -3.67
CA VAL A 145 2.22 7.56 -2.58
C VAL A 145 3.65 7.02 -2.56
N TYR A 146 3.89 5.87 -3.19
CA TYR A 146 5.22 5.33 -3.48
C TYR A 146 5.35 5.18 -5.00
N TYR A 147 6.48 5.62 -5.54
CA TYR A 147 6.73 5.45 -6.97
C TYR A 147 7.37 4.11 -7.25
N GLU A 148 7.20 3.66 -8.48
CA GLU A 148 7.81 2.44 -8.99
C GLU A 148 9.32 2.65 -9.22
N GLY A 149 10.08 1.56 -9.17
CA GLY A 149 11.49 1.53 -9.49
C GLY A 149 11.93 0.15 -9.93
N ASP A 150 12.89 0.13 -10.84
CA ASP A 150 13.51 -1.08 -11.37
C ASP A 150 14.36 -1.78 -10.31
N PHE A 151 13.87 -2.92 -9.82
CA PHE A 151 14.53 -3.68 -8.76
C PHE A 151 15.71 -4.52 -9.25
N ASP A 152 15.96 -4.62 -10.56
CA ASP A 152 17.21 -5.17 -11.07
C ASP A 152 18.41 -4.33 -10.60
N GLY A 153 18.18 -3.03 -10.37
CA GLY A 153 19.15 -2.11 -9.79
C GLY A 153 19.62 -2.48 -8.37
N LEU A 154 18.91 -3.38 -7.67
CA LEU A 154 19.33 -3.92 -6.38
C LEU A 154 20.47 -4.95 -6.51
N GLY A 155 20.69 -5.52 -7.69
CA GLY A 155 21.79 -6.45 -7.94
C GLY A 155 21.66 -7.81 -7.23
N ILE A 156 20.45 -8.20 -6.84
CA ILE A 156 20.14 -9.45 -6.12
C ILE A 156 19.18 -10.37 -6.90
N GLY A 157 18.98 -10.09 -8.18
CA GLY A 157 17.99 -10.74 -9.04
C GLY A 157 16.55 -10.34 -8.70
N SER A 158 15.64 -10.69 -9.59
CA SER A 158 14.17 -10.57 -9.45
C SER A 158 13.58 -11.72 -8.64
#